data_AF-A0A075IDX6-F1
#
_entry.id   AF-A0A075IDX6-F1
#
_cell.length_a   1.000
_cell.length_b   1.000
_cell.length_c   1.000
_cell.angle_alpha   90.00
_cell.angle_beta   90.00
_cell.angle_gamma   90.00
#
_symmetry.space_group_name_H-M   'P 1'
#
loop_
_entity.id
_entity.type
_entity.pdbx_description
1 polymer ?
#
loop_
_entity_poly.entity_id
_entity_poly.type
_entity_poly.pdbx_seq_one_letter_code
_entity_poly.pdbx_strand_id
1 'polypeptide(L)'
;MPIKLEDPAEIKSILEGMKKTFVMDKYADRIYATYNWIEENMPDPDADGYEYVDLSVTVEIVTGEVIDAIYQIYPVEKFSAPQWVQNYRKKADHFAKMIIDTLLRNTILSDKMIEYLMKSENVSEAQALTKLEELTPLAQIVLDAKPIAKIEKPKPAIEGKKQVIERDGEEVVPGPIDIEFKDKMDLTAPFKTKTGNEVKTWGRIGADNKVMGVWGEFCAVDFDICIGDGACIDACPVAVYEFFDFPGNVGSTKKPLQINEPDCIFCLACEGVCPPQAIKIYPMD
;
A
#
# COMPACT_ATOMS: atom_id res chain seq x y z
N MET A 1 -4.29 20.48 10.16
CA MET A 1 -3.42 19.32 10.44
C MET A 1 -2.04 19.84 10.83
N PRO A 2 -1.48 19.41 11.97
CA PRO A 2 -0.25 19.97 12.55
C PRO A 2 1.02 19.44 11.87
N ILE A 3 1.05 19.50 10.55
CA ILE A 3 2.11 18.99 9.69
C ILE A 3 2.52 20.10 8.72
N LYS A 4 3.84 20.21 8.50
CA LYS A 4 4.45 21.24 7.65
C LYS A 4 4.62 20.74 6.22
N LEU A 5 4.14 21.51 5.25
CA LEU A 5 4.29 21.25 3.81
C LEU A 5 4.60 22.57 3.09
N GLU A 6 5.88 22.83 2.84
CA GLU A 6 6.35 24.01 2.10
C GLU A 6 7.32 23.63 0.98
N ASP A 7 7.89 22.42 1.03
CA ASP A 7 8.85 21.96 0.04
C ASP A 7 8.15 21.75 -1.31
N PRO A 8 8.55 22.47 -2.37
CA PRO A 8 8.00 22.29 -3.71
C PRO A 8 8.09 20.86 -4.23
N ALA A 9 9.11 20.08 -3.84
CA ALA A 9 9.28 18.69 -4.22
C ALA A 9 8.24 17.78 -3.55
N GLU A 10 7.95 18.00 -2.27
CA GLU A 10 6.88 17.28 -1.53
C GLU A 10 5.50 17.62 -2.11
N ILE A 11 5.25 18.89 -2.41
CA ILE A 11 3.99 19.32 -3.04
C ILE A 11 3.83 18.70 -4.43
N LYS A 12 4.91 18.72 -5.22
CA LYS A 12 4.92 18.07 -6.54
C LYS A 12 4.69 16.57 -6.39
N SER A 13 5.27 15.95 -5.36
CA SER A 13 5.07 14.54 -5.04
C SER A 13 3.57 14.26 -4.81
N ILE A 14 2.89 15.01 -3.96
CA ILE A 14 1.44 14.83 -3.73
C ILE A 14 0.63 14.93 -5.04
N LEU A 15 0.94 15.89 -5.92
CA LEU A 15 0.26 16.02 -7.23
C LEU A 15 0.55 14.82 -8.16
N GLU A 16 1.83 14.45 -8.23
CA GLU A 16 2.45 13.28 -8.89
C GLU A 16 1.62 12.01 -8.73
N GLY A 17 1.49 11.58 -7.47
CA GLY A 17 0.96 10.28 -7.16
C GLY A 17 -0.56 10.24 -7.17
N MET A 18 -1.23 11.34 -6.84
CA MET A 18 -2.68 11.33 -6.67
C MET A 18 -3.45 11.52 -7.98
N LYS A 19 -2.77 11.89 -9.08
CA LYS A 19 -3.39 12.20 -10.39
C LYS A 19 -4.16 11.04 -11.03
N LYS A 20 -3.89 9.79 -10.64
CA LYS A 20 -4.62 8.61 -11.14
C LYS A 20 -5.95 8.40 -10.41
N THR A 21 -6.09 8.95 -9.21
CA THR A 21 -7.27 8.77 -8.36
C THR A 21 -8.14 10.01 -8.36
N PHE A 22 -7.52 11.17 -8.30
CA PHE A 22 -8.21 12.45 -8.27
C PHE A 22 -7.74 13.33 -9.42
N VAL A 23 -8.62 14.23 -9.85
CA VAL A 23 -8.20 15.34 -10.70
C VAL A 23 -7.45 16.32 -9.80
N MET A 24 -6.13 16.38 -10.00
CA MET A 24 -5.21 17.19 -9.20
C MET A 24 -4.88 18.50 -9.92
N ASP A 25 -4.92 19.61 -9.19
CA ASP A 25 -4.47 20.92 -9.66
C ASP A 25 -3.72 21.67 -8.55
N LYS A 26 -2.96 22.70 -8.90
CA LYS A 26 -2.25 23.56 -7.96
C LYS A 26 -2.31 25.01 -8.41
N TYR A 27 -2.67 25.89 -7.48
CA TYR A 27 -2.55 27.32 -7.66
C TYR A 27 -1.96 27.95 -6.40
N ALA A 28 -0.86 28.71 -6.56
CA ALA A 28 -0.12 29.31 -5.46
C ALA A 28 0.24 28.30 -4.34
N ASP A 29 -0.25 28.54 -3.13
CA ASP A 29 -0.10 27.76 -1.90
C ASP A 29 -1.19 26.70 -1.71
N ARG A 30 -2.04 26.46 -2.71
CA ARG A 30 -3.19 25.55 -2.64
C ARG A 30 -3.05 24.38 -3.60
N ILE A 31 -3.35 23.18 -3.10
CA ILE A 31 -3.51 21.95 -3.88
C ILE A 31 -5.00 21.64 -3.94
N TYR A 32 -5.52 21.35 -5.13
CA TYR A 32 -6.91 20.97 -5.34
C TYR A 32 -6.96 19.49 -5.72
N ALA A 33 -7.74 18.70 -5.00
CA ALA A 33 -8.03 17.31 -5.30
C ALA A 33 -9.53 17.14 -5.54
N THR A 34 -9.92 16.76 -6.74
CA THR A 34 -11.33 16.58 -7.12
C THR A 34 -11.63 15.13 -7.38
N TYR A 35 -12.67 14.61 -6.72
CA TYR A 35 -13.26 13.30 -7.01
C TYR A 35 -14.55 13.50 -7.79
N ASN A 36 -14.71 12.72 -8.86
CA ASN A 36 -15.91 12.68 -9.68
C ASN A 36 -16.61 11.34 -9.49
N TRP A 37 -17.94 11.36 -9.46
CA TRP A 37 -18.75 10.14 -9.44
C TRP A 37 -20.02 10.35 -10.27
N ILE A 38 -20.60 9.23 -10.69
CA ILE A 38 -21.86 9.20 -11.45
C ILE A 38 -22.96 8.70 -10.52
N GLU A 39 -24.11 9.37 -10.56
CA GLU A 39 -25.36 8.82 -10.04
C GLU A 39 -26.22 8.40 -11.23
N GLU A 40 -26.92 7.28 -11.07
CA GLU A 40 -27.79 6.71 -12.09
C GLU A 40 -29.17 6.50 -11.48
N ASN A 41 -30.24 6.78 -12.24
CA ASN A 41 -31.59 6.54 -11.77
C ASN A 41 -31.99 5.05 -11.81
N MET A 42 -31.30 4.27 -12.63
CA MET A 42 -31.56 2.86 -12.89
C MET A 42 -30.24 2.09 -13.05
N PRO A 43 -30.19 0.81 -12.66
CA PRO A 43 -28.96 0.00 -12.73
C PRO A 43 -28.65 -0.55 -14.14
N ASP A 44 -29.63 -0.55 -15.05
CA ASP A 44 -29.47 -1.02 -16.42
C ASP A 44 -29.32 0.19 -17.36
N PRO A 45 -28.12 0.44 -17.94
CA PRO A 45 -27.89 1.55 -18.85
C PRO A 45 -28.68 1.48 -20.16
N ASP A 46 -29.16 0.30 -20.54
CA ASP A 46 -29.90 0.08 -21.79
C ASP A 46 -31.43 0.16 -21.57
N ALA A 47 -31.90 0.35 -20.33
CA ALA A 47 -33.31 0.46 -20.02
C ALA A 47 -33.92 1.79 -20.53
N ASP A 48 -35.16 1.71 -21.01
CA ASP A 48 -35.90 2.91 -21.43
C ASP A 48 -36.12 3.86 -20.24
N GLY A 49 -35.72 5.12 -20.39
CA GLY A 49 -35.74 6.12 -19.32
C GLY A 49 -34.51 6.13 -18.39
N TYR A 50 -33.41 5.45 -18.74
CA TYR A 50 -32.13 5.59 -18.05
C TYR A 50 -31.61 7.04 -18.13
N GLU A 51 -31.25 7.59 -16.97
CA GLU A 51 -30.65 8.91 -16.80
C GLU A 51 -29.47 8.80 -15.83
N TYR A 52 -28.43 9.57 -16.10
CA TYR A 52 -27.28 9.69 -15.20
C TYR A 52 -26.91 11.16 -15.01
N VAL A 53 -26.14 11.45 -13.96
CA VAL A 53 -25.56 12.77 -13.73
C VAL A 53 -24.14 12.65 -13.19
N ASP A 54 -23.24 13.47 -13.75
CA ASP A 54 -21.89 13.64 -13.26
C ASP A 54 -21.86 14.62 -12.09
N LEU A 55 -21.28 14.18 -10.97
CA LEU A 55 -21.12 14.97 -9.77
C LEU A 55 -19.65 15.02 -9.36
N SER A 56 -19.29 16.07 -8.65
CA SER A 56 -17.91 16.22 -8.16
C SER A 56 -17.85 16.90 -6.82
N VAL A 57 -16.77 16.62 -6.09
CA VAL A 57 -16.38 17.35 -4.88
C VAL A 57 -14.89 17.62 -4.89
N THR A 58 -14.50 18.82 -4.48
CA THR A 58 -13.12 19.27 -4.47
C THR A 58 -12.70 19.59 -3.05
N VAL A 59 -11.58 19.01 -2.63
CA VAL A 59 -10.86 19.37 -1.42
C VAL A 59 -9.70 20.28 -1.80
N GLU A 60 -9.59 21.40 -1.09
CA GLU A 60 -8.51 22.35 -1.15
C GLU A 60 -7.58 22.14 0.05
N ILE A 61 -6.31 21.89 -0.21
CA ILE A 61 -5.26 21.78 0.79
C ILE A 61 -4.43 23.07 0.76
N VAL A 62 -4.53 23.87 1.82
CA VAL A 62 -3.69 25.06 2.03
C VAL A 62 -2.37 24.60 2.63
N THR A 63 -1.27 24.83 1.92
CA THR A 63 0.09 24.44 2.30
C THR A 63 0.76 25.51 3.16
N GLY A 64 1.73 25.13 3.99
CA GLY A 64 2.37 26.02 4.96
C GLY A 64 2.95 25.29 6.17
N GLU A 65 3.18 26.02 7.27
CA GLU A 65 3.62 25.44 8.55
C GLU A 65 2.59 24.49 9.16
N VAL A 66 1.32 24.79 8.94
CA VAL A 66 0.16 23.97 9.30
C VAL A 66 -0.68 23.83 8.04
N ILE A 67 -1.09 22.60 7.74
CA ILE A 67 -1.92 22.33 6.57
C ILE A 67 -3.39 22.42 6.95
N ASP A 68 -4.19 23.14 6.17
CA ASP A 68 -5.65 23.12 6.30
C ASP A 68 -6.28 22.44 5.09
N ALA A 69 -7.13 21.44 5.33
CA ALA A 69 -7.94 20.79 4.31
C ALA A 69 -9.38 21.33 4.39
N ILE A 70 -9.82 21.99 3.32
CA ILE A 70 -11.09 22.71 3.26
C ILE A 70 -11.87 22.17 2.06
N TYR A 71 -13.17 21.95 2.23
CA TYR A 71 -14.04 21.64 1.10
C TYR A 71 -15.38 22.37 1.24
N GLN A 72 -15.94 22.77 0.10
CA GLN A 72 -17.25 23.38 0.03
C GLN A 72 -18.19 22.48 -0.76
N ILE A 73 -19.29 22.07 -0.13
CA ILE A 73 -20.37 21.34 -0.80
C ILE A 73 -21.30 22.37 -1.43
N TYR A 74 -21.27 22.44 -2.75
CA TYR A 74 -22.16 23.33 -3.51
C TYR A 74 -23.61 22.81 -3.47
N PRO A 75 -24.61 23.67 -3.72
CA PRO A 75 -25.97 23.21 -3.99
C PRO A 75 -25.97 22.25 -5.20
N VAL A 76 -26.84 21.23 -5.16
CA VAL A 76 -26.87 20.17 -6.19
C VAL A 76 -27.26 20.73 -7.57
N GLU A 77 -27.96 21.86 -7.58
CA GLU A 77 -28.37 22.62 -8.77
C GLU A 77 -27.17 23.09 -9.60
N LYS A 78 -25.98 23.23 -8.99
CA LYS A 78 -24.73 23.55 -9.70
C LYS A 78 -24.42 22.52 -10.80
N PHE A 79 -24.84 21.27 -10.61
CA PHE A 79 -24.60 20.16 -11.53
C PHE A 79 -25.77 19.92 -12.49
N SER A 80 -26.78 20.79 -12.50
CA SER A 80 -28.05 20.55 -13.21
C SER A 80 -28.69 19.20 -12.84
N ALA A 81 -28.52 18.79 -11.59
CA ALA A 81 -28.90 17.46 -11.13
C ALA A 81 -30.43 17.26 -11.16
N PRO A 82 -30.89 16.10 -11.66
CA PRO A 82 -32.31 15.75 -11.62
C PRO A 82 -32.86 15.58 -10.20
N GLN A 83 -34.18 15.71 -10.05
CA GLN A 83 -34.87 15.60 -8.74
C GLN A 83 -34.76 14.22 -8.08
N TRP A 84 -34.43 13.17 -8.86
CA TRP A 84 -34.24 11.82 -8.32
C TRP A 84 -32.91 11.65 -7.58
N VAL A 85 -31.96 12.60 -7.69
CA VAL A 85 -30.70 12.54 -6.94
C VAL A 85 -30.96 12.79 -5.47
N GLN A 86 -30.73 11.77 -4.65
CA GLN A 86 -30.97 11.82 -3.22
C GLN A 86 -29.68 11.80 -2.39
N ASN A 87 -29.75 12.37 -1.19
CA ASN A 87 -28.65 12.36 -0.21
C ASN A 87 -27.33 12.97 -0.71
N TYR A 88 -27.37 13.79 -1.77
CA TYR A 88 -26.20 14.39 -2.41
C TYR A 88 -25.20 14.97 -1.40
N ARG A 89 -25.66 15.83 -0.48
CA ARG A 89 -24.77 16.46 0.51
C ARG A 89 -24.04 15.46 1.40
N LYS A 90 -24.70 14.36 1.80
CA LYS A 90 -24.07 13.32 2.62
C LYS A 90 -23.01 12.56 1.81
N LYS A 91 -23.29 12.24 0.55
CA LYS A 91 -22.35 11.58 -0.35
C LYS A 91 -21.15 12.48 -0.66
N ALA A 92 -21.38 13.75 -0.99
CA ALA A 92 -20.33 14.74 -1.22
C ALA A 92 -19.44 14.94 0.02
N ASP A 93 -20.03 15.01 1.23
CA ASP A 93 -19.29 15.08 2.49
C ASP A 93 -18.43 13.82 2.72
N HIS A 94 -18.99 12.64 2.47
CA HIS A 94 -18.28 11.37 2.57
C HIS A 94 -17.10 11.31 1.60
N PHE A 95 -17.30 11.67 0.33
CA PHE A 95 -16.23 11.67 -0.67
C PHE A 95 -15.16 12.73 -0.37
N ALA A 96 -15.52 13.89 0.16
CA ALA A 96 -14.55 14.89 0.59
C ALA A 96 -13.65 14.37 1.72
N LYS A 97 -14.24 13.71 2.73
CA LYS A 97 -13.48 13.08 3.81
C LYS A 97 -12.61 11.94 3.31
N MET A 98 -13.12 11.12 2.38
CA MET A 98 -12.34 10.10 1.68
C MET A 98 -11.12 10.71 0.98
N ILE A 99 -11.27 11.82 0.23
CA ILE A 99 -10.14 12.50 -0.40
C ILE A 99 -9.08 12.90 0.65
N ILE A 100 -9.50 13.51 1.75
CA ILE A 100 -8.61 13.93 2.84
C ILE A 100 -7.86 12.73 3.43
N ASP A 101 -8.58 11.69 3.80
CA ASP A 101 -8.04 10.48 4.40
C ASP A 101 -7.05 9.78 3.45
N THR A 102 -7.40 9.68 2.18
CA THR A 102 -6.55 9.10 1.14
C THR A 102 -5.28 9.91 0.94
N LEU A 103 -5.37 11.24 0.85
CA LEU A 103 -4.20 12.11 0.73
C LEU A 103 -3.30 11.99 1.95
N LEU A 104 -3.89 11.93 3.15
CA LEU A 104 -3.13 11.84 4.39
C LEU A 104 -2.41 10.48 4.50
N ARG A 105 -3.04 9.36 4.13
CA ARG A 105 -2.42 8.03 4.23
C ARG A 105 -1.46 7.69 3.11
N ASN A 106 -1.76 8.09 1.87
CA ASN A 106 -1.06 7.59 0.69
C ASN A 106 0.01 8.56 0.15
N THR A 107 0.30 9.67 0.83
CA THR A 107 1.33 10.63 0.41
C THR A 107 2.39 10.85 1.49
N ILE A 108 3.35 11.75 1.26
CA ILE A 108 4.34 12.19 2.25
C ILE A 108 3.71 12.78 3.53
N LEU A 109 2.43 13.15 3.48
CA LEU A 109 1.70 13.61 4.66
C LEU A 109 1.59 12.54 5.75
N SER A 110 1.59 11.26 5.37
CA SER A 110 1.53 10.12 6.30
C SER A 110 2.75 10.12 7.21
N ASP A 111 3.94 10.18 6.62
CA ASP A 111 5.21 10.13 7.34
C ASP A 111 5.34 11.34 8.29
N LYS A 112 4.94 12.52 7.83
CA LYS A 112 4.91 13.75 8.66
C LYS A 112 3.92 13.66 9.82
N MET A 113 2.76 13.04 9.59
CA MET A 113 1.74 12.89 10.62
C MET A 113 2.15 11.85 11.67
N ILE A 114 2.80 10.77 11.25
CA ILE A 114 3.40 9.76 12.15
C ILE A 114 4.47 10.41 13.02
N GLU A 115 5.40 11.16 12.43
CA GLU A 115 6.43 11.90 13.17
C GLU A 115 5.82 12.87 14.20
N TYR A 116 4.76 13.58 13.82
CA TYR A 116 4.03 14.45 14.73
C TYR A 116 3.44 13.66 15.90
N LEU A 117 2.70 12.58 15.63
CA LEU A 117 2.04 11.76 16.65
C LEU A 117 3.04 11.11 17.62
N MET A 118 4.17 10.62 17.12
CA MET A 118 5.26 10.08 17.95
C MET A 118 5.77 11.13 18.94
N LYS A 119 5.99 12.37 18.48
CA LYS A 119 6.50 13.47 19.31
C LYS A 119 5.45 14.01 20.27
N SER A 120 4.21 14.22 19.82
CA SER A 120 3.16 14.85 20.62
C SER A 120 2.58 13.90 21.66
N GLU A 121 2.50 12.61 21.37
CA GLU A 121 1.85 11.62 22.24
C GLU A 121 2.82 10.61 22.87
N ASN A 122 4.12 10.72 22.57
CA ASN A 122 5.17 9.85 23.09
C ASN A 122 4.88 8.35 22.89
N VAL A 123 4.45 8.01 21.67
CA VAL A 123 4.11 6.65 21.25
C VAL A 123 5.13 6.11 20.26
N SER A 124 5.18 4.78 20.09
CA SER A 124 6.02 4.16 19.05
C SER A 124 5.48 4.45 17.65
N GLU A 125 6.33 4.28 16.64
CA GLU A 125 5.94 4.44 15.23
C GLU A 125 4.76 3.55 14.84
N ALA A 126 4.77 2.28 15.26
CA ALA A 126 3.67 1.35 15.02
C ALA A 126 2.34 1.82 15.65
N GLN A 127 2.41 2.37 16.86
CA GLN A 127 1.23 2.93 17.52
C GLN A 127 0.74 4.22 16.85
N ALA A 128 1.66 5.07 16.38
CA ALA A 128 1.33 6.26 15.60
C ALA A 128 0.69 5.90 14.26
N LEU A 129 1.16 4.84 13.60
CA LEU A 129 0.56 4.29 12.39
C LEU A 129 -0.87 3.81 12.65
N THR A 130 -1.10 2.97 13.67
CA THR A 130 -2.45 2.51 14.02
C THR A 130 -3.39 3.69 14.30
N LYS A 131 -2.93 4.71 15.03
CA LYS A 131 -3.73 5.92 15.28
C LYS A 131 -4.03 6.68 14.01
N LEU A 132 -3.07 6.79 13.10
CA LEU A 132 -3.29 7.44 11.80
C LEU A 132 -4.38 6.69 11.02
N GLU A 133 -4.36 5.36 11.03
CA GLU A 133 -5.38 4.53 10.38
C GLU A 133 -6.77 4.70 11.02
N GLU A 134 -6.84 4.78 12.35
CA GLU A 134 -8.09 5.05 13.07
C GLU A 134 -8.65 6.46 12.78
N LEU A 135 -7.78 7.45 12.59
CA LEU A 135 -8.16 8.82 12.22
C LEU A 135 -8.60 8.95 10.76
N THR A 136 -8.23 8.00 9.91
CA THR A 136 -8.47 8.04 8.46
C THR A 136 -9.27 6.84 7.94
N PRO A 137 -10.47 6.58 8.50
CA PRO A 137 -11.24 5.36 8.22
C PRO A 137 -11.80 5.31 6.78
N LEU A 138 -11.84 6.44 6.06
CA LEU A 138 -12.38 6.53 4.71
C LEU A 138 -11.30 6.52 3.64
N ALA A 139 -10.02 6.37 4.01
CA ALA A 139 -8.94 6.35 3.04
C ALA A 139 -9.14 5.22 2.02
N GLN A 140 -9.35 5.60 0.77
CA GLN A 140 -9.17 4.68 -0.34
C GLN A 140 -7.69 4.31 -0.47
N ILE A 141 -7.45 3.06 -0.84
CA ILE A 141 -6.12 2.61 -1.22
C ILE A 141 -5.84 3.18 -2.61
N VAL A 142 -4.78 3.99 -2.74
CA VAL A 142 -4.36 4.53 -4.03
C VAL A 142 -3.02 3.94 -4.41
N LEU A 143 -3.04 3.14 -5.47
CA LEU A 143 -1.83 2.65 -6.13
C LEU A 143 -1.08 3.86 -6.72
N ASP A 144 0.24 3.92 -6.52
CA ASP A 144 1.15 4.97 -7.01
C ASP A 144 1.05 6.38 -6.36
N ALA A 145 0.36 6.56 -5.22
CA ALA A 145 0.09 7.89 -4.63
C ALA A 145 1.25 8.58 -3.89
N LYS A 146 2.26 7.84 -3.44
CA LYS A 146 3.53 8.41 -2.99
C LYS A 146 4.43 8.55 -4.21
N PRO A 147 4.88 9.77 -4.57
CA PRO A 147 6.07 9.81 -5.37
C PRO A 147 7.23 9.36 -4.54
N ILE A 148 7.81 8.28 -5.05
CA ILE A 148 9.23 8.00 -5.03
C ILE A 148 9.93 9.34 -4.87
N ALA A 149 10.37 9.65 -3.64
CA ALA A 149 11.39 10.65 -3.43
C ALA A 149 12.41 10.34 -4.52
N LYS A 150 12.76 11.31 -5.37
CA LYS A 150 13.91 11.14 -6.25
C LYS A 150 15.06 10.78 -5.32
N ILE A 151 15.32 9.48 -5.19
CA ILE A 151 16.62 8.95 -4.86
C ILE A 151 17.44 9.56 -5.99
N GLU A 152 18.16 10.64 -5.66
CA GLU A 152 19.26 11.06 -6.50
C GLU A 152 19.99 9.78 -6.86
N LYS A 153 20.10 9.50 -8.17
CA LYS A 153 20.86 8.35 -8.66
C LYS A 153 22.10 8.22 -7.79
N PRO A 154 22.32 7.09 -7.08
CA PRO A 154 23.60 6.90 -6.44
C PRO A 154 24.65 6.98 -7.54
N LYS A 155 25.56 7.93 -7.35
CA LYS A 155 26.88 7.95 -7.95
C LYS A 155 27.48 6.53 -7.90
N PRO A 156 28.39 6.20 -8.83
CA PRO A 156 28.84 4.83 -9.07
C PRO A 156 29.27 4.12 -7.77
N ALA A 157 28.97 2.82 -7.76
CA ALA A 157 29.18 1.87 -6.68
C ALA A 157 30.34 2.22 -5.75
N ILE A 158 30.02 2.39 -4.47
CA ILE A 158 31.02 2.26 -3.41
C ILE A 158 30.92 0.82 -2.92
N GLU A 159 31.91 0.02 -3.28
CA GLU A 159 32.20 -1.27 -2.65
C GLU A 159 32.30 -1.06 -1.13
N GLY A 160 31.43 -1.69 -0.35
CA GLY A 160 31.49 -1.53 1.10
C GLY A 160 30.30 -2.07 1.90
N LYS A 161 30.09 -3.39 1.84
CA LYS A 161 29.32 -4.24 2.79
C LYS A 161 27.89 -3.79 3.13
N LYS A 162 26.91 -4.33 2.38
CA LYS A 162 25.60 -4.66 2.94
C LYS A 162 25.81 -5.52 4.19
N GLN A 163 25.04 -5.30 5.26
CA GLN A 163 24.96 -6.29 6.34
C GLN A 163 24.31 -7.55 5.75
N VAL A 164 25.12 -8.55 5.43
CA VAL A 164 24.65 -9.82 4.86
C VAL A 164 24.03 -10.63 5.98
N ILE A 165 22.76 -11.02 5.82
CA ILE A 165 22.15 -12.05 6.67
C ILE A 165 22.80 -13.38 6.29
N GLU A 166 23.75 -13.86 7.09
CA GLU A 166 24.40 -15.16 6.89
C GLU A 166 23.50 -16.29 7.43
N ARG A 167 23.19 -17.26 6.58
CA ARG A 167 22.43 -18.48 6.92
C ARG A 167 23.22 -19.69 6.43
N ASP A 168 23.36 -20.70 7.28
CA ASP A 168 24.04 -21.96 6.95
C ASP A 168 23.07 -23.06 6.46
N GLY A 169 21.78 -22.89 6.75
CA GLY A 169 20.72 -23.85 6.42
C GLY A 169 20.75 -25.12 7.27
N GLU A 170 21.40 -25.09 8.44
CA GLU A 170 21.48 -26.23 9.37
C GLU A 170 20.36 -26.21 10.40
N GLU A 171 19.85 -25.02 10.77
CA GLU A 171 18.78 -24.84 11.75
C GLU A 171 17.65 -23.96 11.23
N VAL A 172 16.46 -24.11 11.82
CA VAL A 172 15.30 -23.27 11.48
C VAL A 172 15.55 -21.85 11.95
N VAL A 173 15.37 -20.88 11.05
CA VAL A 173 15.56 -19.47 11.38
C VAL A 173 14.38 -19.01 12.24
N PRO A 174 14.62 -18.38 13.41
CA PRO A 174 13.54 -17.82 14.21
C PRO A 174 12.94 -16.60 13.50
N GLY A 175 11.62 -16.47 13.58
CA GLY A 175 10.94 -15.26 13.13
C GLY A 175 11.03 -14.10 14.11
N PRO A 176 10.51 -12.92 13.74
CA PRO A 176 9.79 -12.61 12.50
C PRO A 176 10.72 -12.41 11.29
N ILE A 177 10.14 -12.40 10.08
CA ILE A 177 10.82 -11.97 8.85
C ILE A 177 11.47 -10.59 9.02
N ASP A 178 12.69 -10.42 8.50
CA ASP A 178 13.39 -9.13 8.49
C ASP A 178 12.71 -8.19 7.49
N ILE A 179 12.12 -7.09 7.98
CA ILE A 179 11.40 -6.12 7.14
C ILE A 179 12.30 -5.33 6.18
N GLU A 180 13.61 -5.35 6.40
CA GLU A 180 14.63 -4.69 5.58
C GLU A 180 15.42 -5.71 4.74
N PHE A 181 14.89 -6.93 4.54
CA PHE A 181 15.60 -7.99 3.82
C PHE A 181 16.03 -7.56 2.41
N LYS A 182 15.30 -6.66 1.75
CA LYS A 182 15.63 -6.14 0.41
C LYS A 182 16.95 -5.36 0.39
N ASP A 183 17.34 -4.76 1.51
CA ASP A 183 18.61 -4.03 1.67
C ASP A 183 19.75 -4.94 2.14
N LYS A 184 19.41 -6.01 2.88
CA LYS A 184 20.36 -6.93 3.53
C LYS A 184 20.65 -8.19 2.72
N MET A 185 19.79 -8.53 1.76
CA MET A 185 19.93 -9.68 0.87
C MET A 185 20.09 -9.23 -0.58
N ASP A 186 20.78 -10.04 -1.37
CA ASP A 186 20.88 -9.83 -2.81
C ASP A 186 19.74 -10.54 -3.55
N LEU A 187 19.29 -9.96 -4.66
CA LEU A 187 18.38 -10.62 -5.59
C LEU A 187 19.00 -11.91 -6.12
N THR A 188 18.22 -12.97 -6.11
CA THR A 188 18.59 -14.28 -6.67
C THR A 188 17.67 -14.66 -7.82
N ALA A 189 17.94 -15.80 -8.45
CA ALA A 189 17.20 -16.23 -9.63
C ALA A 189 15.69 -16.33 -9.32
N PRO A 190 14.82 -15.62 -10.07
CA PRO A 190 13.38 -15.68 -9.84
C PRO A 190 12.83 -17.08 -10.14
N PHE A 191 11.71 -17.40 -9.52
CA PHE A 191 11.02 -18.67 -9.72
C PHE A 191 9.78 -18.47 -10.59
N LYS A 192 9.67 -19.22 -11.68
CA LYS A 192 8.50 -19.20 -12.55
C LYS A 192 7.47 -20.22 -12.07
N THR A 193 6.27 -19.76 -11.76
CA THR A 193 5.18 -20.59 -11.25
C THR A 193 4.46 -21.32 -12.40
N LYS A 194 3.64 -22.33 -12.06
CA LYS A 194 2.82 -23.04 -13.05
C LYS A 194 1.69 -22.18 -13.66
N THR A 195 1.31 -21.08 -13.02
CA THR A 195 0.34 -20.10 -13.58
C THR A 195 0.99 -19.13 -14.56
N GLY A 196 2.33 -19.17 -14.69
CA GLY A 196 3.09 -18.30 -15.58
C GLY A 196 3.61 -17.03 -14.90
N ASN A 197 3.24 -16.78 -13.64
CA ASN A 197 3.74 -15.68 -12.83
C ASN A 197 5.20 -15.91 -12.42
N GLU A 198 5.92 -14.84 -12.12
CA GLU A 198 7.29 -14.89 -11.60
C GLU A 198 7.32 -14.41 -10.16
N VAL A 199 7.96 -15.18 -9.28
CA VAL A 199 8.19 -14.86 -7.87
C VAL A 199 9.65 -14.48 -7.70
N LYS A 200 9.91 -13.25 -7.24
CA LYS A 200 11.29 -12.81 -6.94
C LYS A 200 11.84 -13.58 -5.75
N THR A 201 13.15 -13.79 -5.72
CA THR A 201 13.82 -14.46 -4.60
C THR A 201 15.01 -13.62 -4.13
N TRP A 202 15.33 -13.71 -2.85
CA TRP A 202 16.36 -12.91 -2.19
C TRP A 202 17.17 -13.78 -1.25
N GLY A 203 18.50 -13.75 -1.36
CA GLY A 203 19.40 -14.46 -0.45
C GLY A 203 19.40 -16.00 -0.58
N ARG A 204 18.81 -16.57 -1.64
CA ARG A 204 18.86 -18.02 -1.90
C ARG A 204 20.29 -18.47 -2.24
N ILE A 205 20.77 -19.53 -1.60
CA ILE A 205 22.10 -20.10 -1.86
C ILE A 205 21.97 -21.50 -2.44
N GLY A 206 22.59 -21.72 -3.60
CA GLY A 206 22.60 -23.02 -4.27
C GLY A 206 21.23 -23.46 -4.79
N ALA A 207 21.12 -24.74 -5.12
CA ALA A 207 19.90 -25.38 -5.64
C ALA A 207 19.39 -26.53 -4.77
N ASP A 208 20.05 -26.79 -3.64
CA ASP A 208 19.73 -27.87 -2.69
C ASP A 208 18.67 -27.46 -1.65
N ASN A 209 18.16 -26.22 -1.74
CA ASN A 209 17.15 -25.63 -0.86
C ASN A 209 17.51 -25.57 0.63
N LYS A 210 18.79 -25.71 0.99
CA LYS A 210 19.23 -25.53 2.38
C LYS A 210 19.01 -24.11 2.88
N VAL A 211 19.37 -23.13 2.05
CA VAL A 211 19.13 -21.69 2.30
C VAL A 211 18.26 -21.17 1.16
N MET A 212 16.98 -20.97 1.46
CA MET A 212 15.99 -20.54 0.48
C MET A 212 15.78 -19.03 0.46
N GLY A 213 16.09 -18.34 1.56
CA GLY A 213 15.93 -16.89 1.68
C GLY A 213 14.47 -16.44 1.63
N VAL A 214 14.25 -15.21 1.19
CA VAL A 214 12.91 -14.61 1.09
C VAL A 214 12.38 -14.71 -0.34
N TRP A 215 11.13 -15.15 -0.47
CA TRP A 215 10.43 -15.32 -1.74
C TRP A 215 9.30 -14.30 -1.82
N GLY A 216 9.10 -13.70 -2.99
CA GLY A 216 8.15 -12.61 -3.22
C GLY A 216 8.76 -11.23 -3.04
N GLU A 217 8.04 -10.23 -3.51
CA GLU A 217 8.40 -8.82 -3.46
C GLU A 217 7.39 -8.00 -2.64
N PHE A 218 6.11 -8.22 -2.91
CA PHE A 218 5.01 -7.52 -2.26
C PHE A 218 4.16 -8.46 -1.41
N CYS A 219 4.20 -9.75 -1.72
CA CYS A 219 3.78 -10.80 -0.80
C CYS A 219 5.01 -11.64 -0.44
N ALA A 220 5.82 -11.17 0.49
CA ALA A 220 7.08 -11.79 0.85
C ALA A 220 6.90 -12.86 1.92
N VAL A 221 7.53 -14.02 1.73
CA VAL A 221 7.57 -15.12 2.68
C VAL A 221 9.02 -15.55 2.84
N ASP A 222 9.52 -15.50 4.08
CA ASP A 222 10.83 -16.04 4.40
C ASP A 222 10.74 -17.57 4.49
N PHE A 223 11.33 -18.22 3.52
CA PHE A 223 11.25 -19.66 3.35
C PHE A 223 12.14 -20.41 4.34
N ASP A 224 13.12 -19.75 4.99
CA ASP A 224 13.93 -20.35 6.05
C ASP A 224 13.29 -20.22 7.44
N ILE A 225 12.35 -19.28 7.61
CA ILE A 225 11.51 -19.14 8.81
C ILE A 225 10.23 -19.99 8.70
N CYS A 226 9.68 -20.10 7.48
CA CYS A 226 8.41 -20.79 7.24
C CYS A 226 8.45 -22.28 7.67
N ILE A 227 7.53 -22.69 8.52
CA ILE A 227 7.41 -24.09 9.00
C ILE A 227 6.41 -24.94 8.20
N GLY A 228 5.86 -24.43 7.10
CA GLY A 228 4.90 -25.16 6.27
C GLY A 228 3.51 -25.34 6.90
N ASP A 229 3.12 -24.47 7.83
CA ASP A 229 1.84 -24.53 8.57
C ASP A 229 0.60 -24.49 7.67
N GLY A 230 0.53 -23.51 6.76
CA GLY A 230 -0.56 -23.42 5.78
C GLY A 230 -1.70 -22.47 6.13
N ALA A 231 -1.78 -21.89 7.33
CA ALA A 231 -2.86 -20.95 7.69
C ALA A 231 -2.99 -19.75 6.73
N CYS A 232 -1.89 -19.32 6.12
CA CYS A 232 -1.89 -18.27 5.10
C CYS A 232 -2.66 -18.65 3.82
N ILE A 233 -2.70 -19.94 3.46
CA ILE A 233 -3.47 -20.44 2.31
C ILE A 233 -4.96 -20.33 2.65
N ASP A 234 -5.37 -20.84 3.82
CA ASP A 234 -6.77 -20.84 4.25
C ASP A 234 -7.31 -19.42 4.49
N ALA A 235 -6.46 -18.52 4.98
CA ALA A 235 -6.83 -17.13 5.25
C ALA A 235 -6.88 -16.24 3.99
N CYS A 236 -6.31 -16.67 2.86
CA CYS A 236 -6.19 -15.82 1.67
C CYS A 236 -7.49 -15.85 0.83
N PRO A 237 -8.27 -14.75 0.75
CA PRO A 237 -9.55 -14.75 0.04
C PRO A 237 -9.41 -14.80 -1.49
N VAL A 238 -8.20 -14.58 -2.00
CA VAL A 238 -7.87 -14.46 -3.42
C VAL A 238 -6.87 -15.52 -3.88
N ALA A 239 -6.64 -16.56 -3.07
CA ALA A 239 -5.82 -17.73 -3.43
C ALA A 239 -4.42 -17.39 -3.97
N VAL A 240 -3.72 -16.46 -3.31
CA VAL A 240 -2.32 -16.10 -3.64
C VAL A 240 -1.38 -17.30 -3.49
N TYR A 241 -1.64 -18.14 -2.49
CA TYR A 241 -0.75 -19.21 -2.08
C TYR A 241 -1.23 -20.59 -2.53
N GLU A 242 -0.29 -21.44 -2.92
CA GLU A 242 -0.50 -22.87 -3.08
C GLU A 242 0.69 -23.62 -2.50
N PHE A 243 0.44 -24.78 -1.89
CA PHE A 243 1.53 -25.61 -1.42
C PHE A 243 2.41 -26.14 -2.57
N PHE A 244 3.72 -26.07 -2.37
CA PHE A 244 4.72 -26.61 -3.27
C PHE A 244 5.83 -27.35 -2.51
N ASP A 245 6.40 -28.37 -3.14
CA ASP A 245 7.46 -29.18 -2.54
C ASP A 245 8.83 -28.53 -2.78
N PHE A 246 9.56 -28.32 -1.69
CA PHE A 246 10.92 -27.81 -1.63
C PHE A 246 11.78 -28.71 -0.73
N PRO A 247 12.13 -29.93 -1.19
CA PRO A 247 12.96 -30.83 -0.38
C PRO A 247 14.33 -30.21 -0.13
N GLY A 248 14.84 -30.37 1.10
CA GLY A 248 16.19 -29.92 1.50
C GLY A 248 16.23 -28.78 2.52
N ASN A 249 15.11 -28.10 2.79
CA ASN A 249 15.05 -27.05 3.80
C ASN A 249 14.72 -27.62 5.20
N VAL A 250 15.42 -27.13 6.23
CA VAL A 250 15.29 -27.60 7.61
C VAL A 250 13.99 -27.18 8.30
N GLY A 251 13.38 -26.05 7.89
CA GLY A 251 12.12 -25.57 8.46
C GLY A 251 10.90 -26.35 7.97
N SER A 252 10.90 -26.78 6.70
CA SER A 252 9.87 -27.66 6.12
C SER A 252 10.27 -28.01 4.69
N THR A 253 9.90 -29.20 4.22
CA THR A 253 10.05 -29.61 2.81
C THR A 253 8.88 -29.19 1.93
N LYS A 254 7.89 -28.47 2.49
CA LYS A 254 6.67 -28.02 1.82
C LYS A 254 6.35 -26.58 2.23
N LYS A 255 6.16 -25.68 1.25
CA LYS A 255 6.01 -24.23 1.50
C LYS A 255 4.78 -23.67 0.77
N PRO A 256 4.12 -22.65 1.34
CA PRO A 256 3.06 -21.90 0.66
C PRO A 256 3.70 -20.96 -0.38
N LEU A 257 3.83 -21.43 -1.62
CA LEU A 257 4.34 -20.64 -2.73
C LEU A 257 3.29 -19.61 -3.16
N GLN A 258 3.72 -18.35 -3.32
CA GLN A 258 2.92 -17.22 -3.78
C GLN A 258 2.65 -17.30 -5.28
N ILE A 259 1.98 -18.37 -5.71
CA ILE A 259 1.73 -18.70 -7.11
C ILE A 259 1.02 -17.58 -7.86
N ASN A 260 0.16 -16.85 -7.17
CA ASN A 260 -0.59 -15.71 -7.68
C ASN A 260 -0.24 -14.46 -6.87
N GLU A 261 1.07 -14.22 -6.65
CA GLU A 261 1.54 -13.01 -5.98
C GLU A 261 0.78 -11.76 -6.45
N PRO A 262 0.66 -11.48 -7.78
CA PRO A 262 -0.01 -10.28 -8.31
C PRO A 262 -1.47 -10.09 -7.88
N ASP A 263 -2.16 -11.16 -7.49
CA ASP A 263 -3.57 -11.11 -7.08
C ASP A 263 -3.73 -10.70 -5.61
N CYS A 264 -2.62 -10.49 -4.88
CA CYS A 264 -2.64 -10.07 -3.49
C CYS A 264 -3.39 -8.73 -3.34
N ILE A 265 -4.45 -8.75 -2.52
CA ILE A 265 -5.25 -7.56 -2.19
C ILE A 265 -4.79 -6.84 -0.91
N PHE A 266 -3.61 -7.19 -0.39
CA PHE A 266 -3.00 -6.58 0.79
C PHE A 266 -3.89 -6.59 2.05
N CYS A 267 -4.72 -7.61 2.23
CA CYS A 267 -5.62 -7.70 3.39
C CYS A 267 -4.92 -8.01 4.72
N LEU A 268 -3.61 -8.31 4.70
CA LEU A 268 -2.75 -8.64 5.84
C LEU A 268 -3.15 -9.89 6.64
N ALA A 269 -4.20 -10.61 6.23
CA ALA A 269 -4.68 -11.78 6.93
C ALA A 269 -3.59 -12.85 7.08
N CYS A 270 -2.81 -13.10 6.02
CA CYS A 270 -1.69 -14.03 6.03
C CYS A 270 -0.55 -13.64 6.98
N GLU A 271 -0.27 -12.34 7.18
CA GLU A 271 0.71 -11.90 8.20
C GLU A 271 0.20 -12.23 9.60
N GLY A 272 -1.08 -11.95 9.88
CA GLY A 272 -1.68 -12.11 11.20
C GLY A 272 -1.85 -13.55 11.64
N VAL A 273 -2.05 -14.49 10.69
CA VAL A 273 -2.24 -15.91 11.01
C VAL A 273 -0.96 -16.74 11.00
N CYS A 274 0.17 -16.19 10.50
CA CYS A 274 1.41 -16.96 10.36
C CYS A 274 2.09 -17.17 11.74
N PRO A 275 2.17 -18.40 12.27
CA PRO A 275 2.71 -18.63 13.62
C PRO A 275 4.16 -18.17 13.82
N PRO A 276 5.11 -18.45 12.89
CA PRO A 276 6.47 -17.95 13.03
C PRO A 276 6.65 -16.53 12.45
N GLN A 277 5.57 -15.84 12.05
CA GLN A 277 5.62 -14.51 11.46
C GLN A 277 6.62 -14.41 10.28
N ALA A 278 6.59 -15.43 9.41
CA ALA A 278 7.47 -15.53 8.24
C ALA A 278 7.01 -14.68 7.05
N ILE A 279 5.85 -14.03 7.14
CA ILE A 279 5.20 -13.35 6.02
C ILE A 279 5.23 -11.85 6.27
N LYS A 280 5.66 -11.10 5.25
CA LYS A 280 5.51 -9.64 5.20
C LYS A 280 4.91 -9.22 3.87
N ILE A 281 3.83 -8.48 3.94
CA ILE A 281 3.14 -7.85 2.84
C ILE A 281 3.69 -6.43 2.72
N TYR A 282 4.30 -6.15 1.57
CA TYR A 282 4.70 -4.81 1.15
C TYR A 282 3.66 -4.37 0.13
N PRO A 283 2.90 -3.30 0.39
CA PRO A 283 2.08 -2.69 -0.65
C PRO A 283 2.94 -2.47 -1.90
N MET A 284 2.44 -2.81 -3.09
CA MET A 284 3.16 -2.54 -4.33
C MET A 284 3.42 -1.02 -4.44
N ASP A 285 4.69 -0.66 -4.64
CA ASP A 285 5.14 0.70 -4.93
C ASP A 285 4.47 1.26 -6.19
#